data_AF-A0A820ZC74-F1
#
_entry.id   AF-A0A820ZC74-F1
#
_cell.length_a   1.000
_cell.length_b   1.000
_cell.length_c   1.000
_cell.angle_alpha   90.00
_cell.angle_beta   90.00
_cell.angle_gamma   90.00
#
_symmetry.space_group_name_H-M   'P 1'
#
loop_
_entity.id
_entity.type
_entity.pdbx_description
1 polymer ?
#
loop_
_entity_poly.entity_id
_entity_poly.type
_entity_poly.pdbx_seq_one_letter_code
_entity_poly.pdbx_strand_id
1 'polypeptide(L)'
;EWPIKFGNGELPGRENDEIDFPTGCISDGNLADEIFGRHISLADVPNLCDKQVLQRLPGIEKVYSSVDDIECDDDEDIRNYPTEFLNSLTPSDMLPHHICPT
;
A
#
# COMPACT_ATOMS: atom_id res chain seq x y z
N GLU A 1 -0.23 1.78 33.34
CA GLU A 1 -1.61 2.29 33.55
C GLU A 1 -1.88 3.70 33.02
N TRP A 2 -0.93 4.36 32.34
CA TRP A 2 -1.16 5.71 31.81
C TRP A 2 -2.36 5.83 30.83
N PRO A 3 -2.59 4.89 29.89
CA PRO A 3 -3.73 4.99 28.97
C PRO A 3 -5.08 4.92 29.68
N ILE A 4 -5.18 4.11 30.74
CA ILE A 4 -6.40 3.96 31.55
C ILE A 4 -6.66 5.25 32.33
N LYS A 5 -5.62 5.82 32.95
CA LYS A 5 -5.73 7.10 33.69
C LYS A 5 -6.07 8.27 32.78
N PHE A 6 -5.57 8.29 31.54
CA PHE A 6 -5.95 9.26 30.51
C PHE A 6 -7.44 9.14 30.17
N GLY A 7 -7.91 7.91 29.87
CA GLY A 7 -9.32 7.65 29.55
C GLY A 7 -10.28 7.99 30.70
N ASN A 8 -9.83 7.85 31.95
CA ASN A 8 -10.59 8.18 33.14
C ASN A 8 -10.52 9.68 33.53
N GLY A 9 -9.69 10.49 32.86
CA GLY A 9 -9.47 11.90 33.23
C GLY A 9 -8.74 12.09 34.57
N GLU A 10 -8.00 11.07 35.03
CA GLU A 10 -7.27 11.06 36.30
C GLU A 10 -5.85 11.64 36.17
N LEU A 11 -5.43 12.00 34.94
CA LEU A 11 -4.12 12.60 34.72
C LEU A 11 -4.12 14.08 35.12
N PRO A 12 -3.09 14.55 35.86
CA PRO A 12 -2.97 15.95 36.20
C PRO A 12 -2.72 16.76 34.92
N GLY A 13 -3.67 17.60 34.53
CA GLY A 13 -3.48 18.58 33.45
C GLY A 13 -2.55 19.71 33.91
N ARG A 14 -1.71 20.21 33.01
CA ARG A 14 -0.97 21.46 33.22
C ARG A 14 -1.88 22.68 33.00
N GLU A 15 -1.33 23.87 33.22
CA GLU A 15 -2.01 25.18 33.19
C GLU A 15 -2.75 25.51 31.87
N ASN A 16 -2.59 24.71 30.82
CA ASN A 16 -3.18 24.89 29.49
C ASN A 16 -3.86 23.62 28.93
N ASP A 17 -4.47 22.79 29.78
CA ASP A 17 -5.08 21.49 29.38
C ASP A 17 -4.09 20.52 28.69
N GLU A 18 -2.79 20.75 28.91
CA GLU A 18 -1.72 19.95 28.32
C GLU A 18 -1.43 18.73 29.20
N ILE A 19 -1.26 17.58 28.56
CA ILE A 19 -0.98 16.30 29.23
C ILE A 19 0.35 15.77 28.67
N ASP A 20 1.28 15.41 29.56
CA ASP A 20 2.55 14.81 29.16
C ASP A 20 2.33 13.37 28.70
N PHE A 21 2.77 13.07 27.48
CA PHE A 21 2.85 11.71 26.99
C PHE A 21 4.01 10.96 27.64
N PRO A 22 3.88 9.66 27.92
CA PRO A 22 5.00 8.86 28.39
C PRO A 22 6.08 8.87 27.31
N THR A 23 7.33 9.09 27.70
CA THR A 23 8.47 9.11 26.76
C THR A 23 8.63 7.80 25.97
N GLY A 24 8.13 6.67 26.49
CA GLY A 24 8.09 5.40 25.75
C GLY A 24 6.95 5.27 24.74
N CYS A 25 6.06 6.27 24.63
CA CYS A 25 4.95 6.32 23.68
C CYS A 25 5.20 7.33 22.55
N ILE A 26 6.33 8.02 22.58
CA ILE A 26 6.73 8.99 21.57
C ILE A 26 7.72 8.30 20.63
N SER A 27 7.36 8.25 19.36
CA SER A 27 8.22 7.77 18.28
C SER A 27 9.03 8.95 17.76
N ASP A 28 10.36 8.85 17.77
CA ASP A 28 11.27 9.86 17.22
C ASP A 28 11.60 9.58 15.74
N GLY A 29 11.09 8.46 15.20
CA GLY A 29 11.45 7.92 13.89
C GLY A 29 10.25 7.66 12.97
N ASN A 30 10.49 6.85 11.94
CA ASN A 30 9.44 6.40 11.04
C ASN A 30 8.61 5.31 11.74
N LEU A 31 7.34 5.62 12.02
CA LEU A 31 6.42 4.71 12.68
C LEU A 31 6.31 3.35 11.96
N ALA A 32 6.43 3.33 10.64
CA ALA A 32 6.41 2.09 9.86
C ALA A 32 7.65 1.22 10.15
N ASP A 33 8.82 1.83 10.35
CA ASP A 33 10.05 1.10 10.70
C ASP A 33 10.03 0.61 12.16
N GLU A 34 9.37 1.36 13.05
CA GLU A 34 9.26 0.99 14.47
C GLU A 34 8.23 -0.10 14.72
N ILE A 35 7.09 -0.08 14.02
CA ILE A 35 6.03 -1.08 14.18
C ILE A 35 6.39 -2.37 13.44
N PHE A 36 6.89 -2.28 12.21
CA PHE A 36 7.07 -3.44 11.33
C PHE A 36 8.54 -3.83 11.12
N GLY A 37 9.49 -3.05 11.66
CA GLY A 37 10.91 -3.25 11.37
C GLY A 37 11.29 -2.86 9.95
N ARG A 38 12.55 -3.17 9.57
CA ARG A 38 13.04 -2.97 8.19
C ARG A 38 12.53 -4.02 7.20
N HIS A 39 12.02 -5.14 7.69
CA HIS A 39 11.56 -6.28 6.89
C HIS A 39 10.28 -6.84 7.48
N ILE A 40 9.29 -7.04 6.62
CA ILE A 40 7.96 -7.50 7.02
C ILE A 40 7.83 -8.98 6.69
N SER A 41 7.30 -9.76 7.63
CA SER A 41 7.03 -11.17 7.40
C SER A 41 5.81 -11.32 6.49
N LEU A 42 5.82 -12.33 5.62
CA LEU A 42 4.68 -12.64 4.75
C LEU A 42 3.38 -12.92 5.54
N ALA A 43 3.52 -13.27 6.83
CA ALA A 43 2.39 -13.48 7.75
C ALA A 43 1.62 -12.20 8.09
N ASP A 44 2.24 -11.03 7.99
CA ASP A 44 1.65 -9.73 8.35
C ASP A 44 0.96 -9.05 7.15
N VAL A 45 1.20 -9.57 5.94
CA VAL A 45 0.71 -9.06 4.64
C VAL A 45 -0.81 -8.96 4.51
N PRO A 46 -1.64 -9.89 5.03
CA PRO A 46 -3.09 -9.81 4.85
C PRO A 46 -3.73 -8.54 5.44
N ASN A 47 -3.04 -7.87 6.36
CA ASN A 47 -3.51 -6.64 7.03
C ASN A 47 -2.90 -5.36 6.44
N LEU A 48 -2.11 -5.47 5.36
CA LEU A 48 -1.34 -4.37 4.77
C LEU A 48 -1.89 -4.02 3.38
N CYS A 49 -2.81 -3.05 3.33
CA CYS A 49 -3.36 -2.51 2.08
C CYS A 49 -2.46 -1.44 1.42
N ASP A 50 -1.40 -1.00 2.09
CA ASP A 50 -0.56 0.10 1.62
C ASP A 50 0.61 -0.41 0.75
N LYS A 51 0.69 0.07 -0.49
CA LYS A 51 1.79 -0.21 -1.44
C LYS A 51 3.17 0.09 -0.86
N GLN A 52 3.30 1.12 -0.03
CA GLN A 52 4.56 1.44 0.65
C GLN A 52 5.07 0.31 1.56
N VAL A 53 4.16 -0.55 2.00
CA VAL A 53 4.48 -1.66 2.91
C VAL A 53 4.78 -2.94 2.14
N LEU A 54 4.13 -3.15 0.99
CA LEU A 54 4.45 -4.25 0.08
C LEU A 54 5.89 -4.16 -0.46
N GLN A 55 6.43 -2.95 -0.67
CA GLN A 55 7.84 -2.72 -1.02
C GLN A 55 8.86 -3.24 0.03
N ARG A 56 8.41 -3.47 1.27
CA ARG A 56 9.28 -3.95 2.36
C ARG A 56 9.32 -5.48 2.45
N LEU A 57 8.53 -6.18 1.62
CA LEU A 57 8.50 -7.63 1.62
C LEU A 57 9.80 -8.19 1.01
N PRO A 58 10.46 -9.13 1.70
CA PRO A 58 11.64 -9.78 1.15
C PRO A 58 11.23 -10.63 -0.06
N GLY A 59 11.74 -10.30 -1.24
CA GLY A 59 11.43 -11.02 -2.47
C GLY A 59 11.89 -10.27 -3.72
N ILE A 60 11.89 -10.97 -4.86
CA ILE A 60 12.12 -10.34 -6.16
C ILE A 60 10.81 -9.70 -6.61
N GLU A 61 10.85 -8.42 -6.93
CA GLU A 61 9.76 -7.71 -7.59
C GLU A 61 9.40 -8.44 -8.89
N LYS A 62 8.14 -8.87 -9.00
CA LYS A 62 7.62 -9.53 -10.19
C LYS A 62 6.64 -8.59 -10.86
N VAL A 63 7.01 -8.12 -12.05
CA VAL A 63 6.09 -7.41 -12.94
C VAL A 63 5.32 -8.44 -13.74
N TYR A 64 3.99 -8.35 -13.69
CA TYR A 64 3.09 -9.13 -14.52
C TYR A 64 2.59 -8.23 -15.65
N SER A 65 2.54 -8.76 -16.86
CA SER A 65 1.99 -8.03 -18.01
C SER A 65 0.87 -8.85 -18.64
N SER A 66 -0.29 -8.24 -18.84
CA SER A 66 -1.37 -8.84 -19.64
C SER A 66 -0.97 -8.83 -21.12
N VAL A 67 -1.75 -9.48 -21.98
CA VAL A 67 -1.66 -9.30 -23.42
C VAL A 67 -3.08 -9.24 -23.94
N ASP A 68 -3.43 -8.13 -24.57
CA ASP A 68 -4.75 -7.88 -25.16
C ASP A 68 -4.65 -8.02 -26.68
N ASP A 69 -5.41 -8.95 -27.24
CA ASP A 69 -5.51 -9.19 -28.69
C ASP A 69 -6.97 -9.25 -29.13
N ILE A 70 -7.21 -8.92 -30.39
CA ILE A 70 -8.52 -9.00 -31.03
C ILE A 70 -8.54 -10.17 -32.02
N GLU A 71 -9.50 -11.08 -31.86
CA GLU A 71 -9.81 -12.10 -32.86
C GLU A 71 -10.91 -11.58 -33.79
N CYS A 72 -10.51 -11.00 -34.93
CA CYS A 72 -11.41 -10.50 -35.97
C CYS A 72 -10.91 -10.94 -37.35
N ASP A 73 -11.83 -11.23 -38.26
CA ASP A 73 -11.52 -11.59 -39.67
C ASP A 73 -11.42 -10.35 -40.58
N ASP A 74 -11.69 -9.14 -40.06
CA ASP A 74 -11.59 -7.89 -40.81
C ASP A 74 -10.16 -7.33 -40.78
N ASP A 75 -9.51 -7.31 -41.94
CA ASP A 75 -8.17 -6.78 -42.11
C ASP A 75 -8.04 -5.30 -41.72
N GLU A 76 -9.11 -4.50 -41.80
CA GLU A 76 -9.09 -3.10 -41.32
C GLU A 76 -9.06 -3.03 -39.80
N ASP A 77 -9.84 -3.85 -39.11
CA ASP A 77 -9.85 -3.88 -37.64
C ASP A 77 -8.51 -4.37 -37.09
N ILE A 78 -7.92 -5.41 -37.68
CA ILE A 78 -6.56 -5.87 -37.31
C ILE A 78 -5.53 -4.73 -37.47
N ARG A 79 -5.67 -3.91 -38.51
CA ARG A 79 -4.76 -2.76 -38.76
C ARG A 79 -5.02 -1.57 -37.84
N ASN A 80 -6.26 -1.36 -37.43
CA ASN A 80 -6.68 -0.23 -36.60
C ASN A 80 -6.47 -0.49 -35.10
N TYR A 81 -6.47 -1.75 -34.67
CA TYR A 81 -6.38 -2.16 -33.26
C TYR A 81 -5.21 -3.11 -32.99
N PRO A 82 -3.95 -2.67 -33.20
CA PRO A 82 -2.79 -3.50 -32.88
C PRO A 82 -2.68 -3.77 -31.37
N THR A 83 -2.01 -4.86 -31.00
CA THR A 83 -1.77 -5.30 -29.61
C THR A 83 -1.20 -4.18 -28.73
N GLU A 84 -0.31 -3.34 -29.25
CA GLU A 84 0.26 -2.20 -28.52
C GLU A 84 -0.79 -1.12 -28.21
N PHE A 85 -1.72 -0.89 -29.14
CA PHE A 85 -2.83 0.03 -28.91
C PHE A 85 -3.78 -0.54 -27.85
N LEU A 86 -4.13 -1.81 -27.95
CA LEU A 86 -5.02 -2.48 -26.98
C LEU A 86 -4.41 -2.49 -25.56
N ASN A 87 -3.15 -2.90 -25.43
CA ASN A 87 -2.41 -2.89 -24.16
C ASN A 87 -2.22 -1.48 -23.56
N SER A 88 -2.40 -0.41 -24.34
CA SER A 88 -2.36 0.98 -23.85
C SER A 88 -3.68 1.42 -23.22
N LEU A 89 -4.77 0.68 -23.45
CA LEU A 89 -6.08 1.01 -22.90
C LEU A 89 -6.14 0.57 -21.44
N THR A 90 -6.60 1.47 -20.58
CA THR A 90 -6.96 1.16 -19.18
C THR A 90 -8.43 1.49 -18.95
N PRO A 91 -9.35 0.58 -19.31
CA PRO A 91 -10.76 0.70 -18.95
C PRO A 91 -10.89 0.78 -17.42
N SER A 92 -11.84 1.60 -16.91
CA SER A 92 -12.00 1.82 -15.47
C SER A 92 -12.27 0.56 -14.63
N ASP A 93 -12.66 -0.55 -15.26
CA ASP A 93 -12.96 -1.83 -14.59
C ASP A 93 -11.90 -2.92 -14.84
N MET A 94 -10.79 -2.61 -15.52
CA MET A 94 -9.70 -3.57 -15.78
C MET A 94 -8.40 -3.14 -15.11
N LEU A 95 -7.63 -4.14 -14.67
CA LEU A 95 -6.31 -3.90 -14.13
C LEU A 95 -5.38 -3.38 -15.24
N PRO A 96 -4.38 -2.53 -14.90
CA PRO A 96 -3.44 -2.02 -15.90
C PRO A 96 -2.68 -3.14 -16.62
N HIS A 97 -2.32 -2.91 -17.89
CA HIS A 97 -1.51 -3.87 -18.66
C HIS A 97 -0.22 -4.27 -17.95
N HIS A 98 0.47 -3.31 -17.32
CA HIS A 98 1.59 -3.59 -16.44
C HIS A 98 1.16 -3.47 -14.98
N ILE A 99 1.15 -4.62 -14.30
CA ILE A 99 0.92 -4.66 -12.86
C ILE A 99 2.24 -4.99 -12.20
N CYS A 100 2.73 -4.05 -11.41
CA CYS A 100 3.66 -4.38 -10.36
C CYS A 100 2.90 -4.47 -9.03
N PRO A 101 2.86 -5.64 -8.38
CA PRO A 101 2.22 -5.80 -7.06
C PRO A 101 2.95 -5.10 -5.90
N THR A 102 3.93 -4.22 -6.17
CA THR A 102 4.62 -3.43 -5.15
C THR A 102 3.79 -2.23 -4.68
#